data_AF-A0A3A4P213-F1
#
_entry.id   AF-A0A3A4P213-F1
#
_cell.length_a   1.000
_cell.length_b   1.000
_cell.length_c   1.000
_cell.angle_alpha   90.00
_cell.angle_beta   90.00
_cell.angle_gamma   90.00
#
_symmetry.space_group_name_H-M   'P 1'
#
loop_
_entity.id
_entity.type
_entity.pdbx_description
1 polymer ?
#
loop_
_entity_poly.entity_id
_entity_poly.type
_entity_poly.pdbx_seq_one_letter_code
_entity_poly.pdbx_strand_id
1 'polypeptide(L)'
;MDTLLASHTEEHSCEVFYEPGPQVKAAANGFSPRDVLRSSIGPQRQFCIGYTGQGGYCIAPVISIGSTRETISRGGSKILDAIVAYDDAEVEDTYIGQINMITVSSFCGPQGVIWGYDLAWNGIPSPPLLSEGEAAEFAGLRIINGASLRQSSRMLFGTRRKRHFPLQPGSHVPCAAKYRSYRGPCVLYAAMAIGIPEERGSHACLFMEDVGKCTAYAAESDGEKERKRITLNVIRSILRIGENHGIHYGTVIADVVVEGIREGHVGCALVAAPYFHLAADAYEHDLHRLSLQQWYGIKRRYFVDPYCGRVA
;
A
#
# COMPACT_ATOMS: atom_id res chain seq x y z
N MET A 1 -14.40 59.51 -22.11
CA MET A 1 -15.73 58.89 -22.24
C MET A 1 -15.44 57.41 -22.09
N ASP A 2 -15.20 56.99 -20.85
CA ASP A 2 -14.71 55.66 -20.52
C ASP A 2 -15.82 54.86 -19.85
N THR A 3 -16.06 53.69 -20.42
CA THR A 3 -17.20 52.82 -20.15
C THR A 3 -16.95 51.97 -18.91
N LEU A 4 -17.83 52.12 -17.93
CA LEU A 4 -18.18 51.11 -16.93
C LEU A 4 -18.71 49.85 -17.62
N LEU A 5 -18.26 48.67 -17.20
CA LEU A 5 -19.07 47.68 -16.46
C LEU A 5 -18.29 46.36 -16.29
N ALA A 6 -17.93 46.10 -15.04
CA ALA A 6 -17.45 44.82 -14.56
C ALA A 6 -18.57 43.79 -14.53
N SER A 7 -18.30 42.58 -15.02
CA SER A 7 -19.07 41.38 -14.66
C SER A 7 -18.25 40.59 -13.65
N HIS A 8 -18.63 40.69 -12.38
CA HIS A 8 -18.16 39.82 -11.31
C HIS A 8 -18.71 38.41 -11.54
N THR A 9 -17.85 37.47 -11.90
CA THR A 9 -18.05 36.05 -11.60
C THR A 9 -17.28 35.76 -10.33
N GLU A 10 -17.96 35.76 -9.19
CA GLU A 10 -17.43 35.22 -7.95
C GLU A 10 -17.27 33.70 -8.10
N GLU A 11 -16.08 33.26 -8.49
CA GLU A 11 -15.65 31.91 -8.21
C GLU A 11 -15.40 31.82 -6.70
N HIS A 12 -16.28 31.12 -5.98
CA HIS A 12 -16.00 30.67 -4.63
C HIS A 12 -14.89 29.60 -4.68
N SER A 13 -13.63 30.04 -4.82
CA SER A 13 -12.49 29.25 -4.40
C SER A 13 -12.55 29.16 -2.87
N CYS A 14 -12.99 27.99 -2.35
CA CYS A 14 -12.62 27.61 -1.01
C CYS A 14 -11.10 27.42 -1.01
N GLU A 15 -10.35 28.49 -0.72
CA GLU A 15 -8.95 28.41 -0.36
C GLU A 15 -8.85 27.58 0.92
N VAL A 16 -8.51 26.30 0.76
CA VAL A 16 -8.10 25.45 1.88
C VAL A 16 -6.68 25.88 2.23
N PHE A 17 -6.56 26.81 3.17
CA PHE A 17 -5.27 27.16 3.75
C PHE A 17 -4.69 25.92 4.44
N TYR A 18 -3.56 25.44 3.95
CA TYR A 18 -2.74 24.44 4.64
C TYR A 18 -2.14 25.11 5.87
N GLU A 19 -2.75 24.93 7.03
CA GLU A 19 -2.08 25.13 8.30
C GLU A 19 -1.42 23.79 8.69
N PRO A 20 -0.10 23.72 8.89
CA PRO A 20 0.54 22.52 9.41
C PRO A 20 -0.10 22.20 10.76
N GLY A 21 -0.90 21.13 10.78
CA GLY A 21 -1.65 20.76 11.97
C GLY A 21 -0.71 20.56 13.16
N PRO A 22 -1.13 20.90 14.40
CA PRO A 22 -0.33 20.63 15.58
C PRO A 22 0.06 19.15 15.58
N GLN A 23 1.30 18.83 15.95
CA GLN A 23 1.71 17.44 16.16
C GLN A 23 0.61 16.76 16.98
N VAL A 24 0.09 15.63 16.47
CA VAL A 24 -0.84 14.81 17.24
C VAL A 24 -0.07 14.38 18.47
N LYS A 25 -0.27 15.11 19.58
CA LYS A 25 0.06 14.61 20.90
C LYS A 25 -0.74 13.33 20.98
N ALA A 26 -0.05 12.18 21.07
CA ALA A 26 -0.70 10.94 21.45
C ALA A 26 -1.60 11.30 22.63
N ALA A 27 -2.91 11.22 22.44
CA ALA A 27 -3.81 11.52 23.52
C ALA A 27 -3.40 10.62 24.68
N ALA A 28 -3.52 11.09 25.92
CA ALA A 28 -3.38 10.22 27.08
C ALA A 28 -4.30 8.96 27.00
N ASN A 29 -5.23 8.96 26.04
CA ASN A 29 -6.23 7.94 25.75
C ASN A 29 -5.94 7.22 24.41
N GLY A 30 -4.97 6.30 24.36
CA GLY A 30 -4.87 5.25 23.34
C GLY A 30 -4.77 5.67 21.85
N PHE A 31 -4.78 4.68 20.96
CA PHE A 31 -4.76 4.87 19.50
C PHE A 31 -6.16 5.26 18.98
N SER A 32 -6.24 6.33 18.18
CA SER A 32 -7.49 6.84 17.60
C SER A 32 -7.30 7.10 16.10
N PRO A 33 -7.85 6.24 15.21
CA PRO A 33 -7.79 6.46 13.76
C PRO A 33 -8.36 7.82 13.33
N ARG A 34 -9.39 8.30 14.03
CA ARG A 34 -10.03 9.60 13.75
C ARG A 34 -9.08 10.76 13.99
N ASP A 35 -8.34 10.73 15.10
CA ASP A 35 -7.45 11.83 15.46
C ASP A 35 -6.18 11.84 14.60
N VAL A 36 -5.66 10.65 14.27
CA VAL A 36 -4.58 10.52 13.29
C VAL A 36 -5.00 11.10 11.94
N LEU A 37 -6.14 10.63 11.40
CA LEU A 37 -6.66 11.02 10.08
C LEU A 37 -6.75 12.55 9.88
N ARG A 38 -7.19 13.30 10.90
CA ARG A 38 -7.35 14.76 10.82
C ARG A 38 -6.06 15.50 10.41
N SER A 39 -4.91 14.89 10.69
CA SER A 39 -3.58 15.44 10.36
C SER A 39 -2.86 14.65 9.27
N SER A 40 -3.51 13.65 8.68
CA SER A 40 -2.96 12.82 7.60
C SER A 40 -3.39 13.30 6.22
N ILE A 41 -3.92 14.52 6.07
CA ILE A 41 -4.44 15.05 4.81
C ILE A 41 -3.39 15.96 4.17
N GLY A 42 -3.08 15.71 2.91
CA GLY A 42 -2.11 16.47 2.14
C GLY A 42 -2.72 17.70 1.49
N PRO A 43 -1.90 18.67 1.06
CA PRO A 43 -2.37 19.89 0.40
C PRO A 43 -2.92 19.65 -1.01
N GLN A 44 -2.61 18.49 -1.62
CA GLN A 44 -3.02 18.18 -2.98
C GLN A 44 -4.42 17.57 -3.00
N ARG A 45 -5.26 18.06 -3.92
CA ARG A 45 -6.65 17.63 -4.02
C ARG A 45 -6.78 16.19 -4.52
N GLN A 46 -6.04 15.85 -5.57
CA GLN A 46 -6.21 14.59 -6.30
C GLN A 46 -5.06 13.59 -6.10
N PHE A 47 -3.97 14.03 -5.50
CA PHE A 47 -2.77 13.20 -5.34
C PHE A 47 -2.45 13.02 -3.86
N CYS A 48 -2.10 11.79 -3.48
CA CYS A 48 -1.46 11.52 -2.21
C CYS A 48 0.01 12.00 -2.29
N ILE A 49 0.58 12.45 -1.18
CA ILE A 49 1.99 12.88 -1.13
C ILE A 49 2.73 12.06 -0.08
N GLY A 50 3.99 11.71 -0.33
CA GLY A 50 4.83 11.03 0.66
C GLY A 50 4.88 11.76 2.00
N TYR A 51 4.93 10.98 3.09
CA TYR A 51 4.92 11.52 4.44
C TYR A 51 6.16 12.39 4.72
N THR A 52 5.92 13.59 5.24
CA THR A 52 6.94 14.63 5.44
C THR A 52 7.55 14.65 6.84
N GLY A 53 7.14 13.73 7.73
CA GLY A 53 7.58 13.70 9.13
C GLY A 53 6.77 14.59 10.07
N GLN A 54 5.65 15.16 9.60
CA GLN A 54 4.75 16.00 10.40
C GLN A 54 3.31 15.50 10.35
N GLY A 55 2.64 15.53 11.50
CA GLY A 55 1.27 15.04 11.65
C GLY A 55 1.18 13.52 11.56
N GLY A 56 -0.05 13.04 11.43
CA GLY A 56 -0.36 11.65 11.14
C GLY A 56 -0.05 11.27 9.70
N TYR A 57 -0.11 9.97 9.41
CA TYR A 57 0.07 9.46 8.05
C TYR A 57 -0.77 8.22 7.78
N CYS A 58 -1.01 7.97 6.50
CA CYS A 58 -1.62 6.75 5.99
C CYS A 58 -0.54 5.81 5.46
N ILE A 59 -0.80 4.50 5.56
CA ILE A 59 -0.02 3.46 4.90
C ILE A 59 -0.94 2.51 4.14
N ALA A 60 -0.55 2.10 2.94
CA ALA A 60 -1.36 1.25 2.08
C ALA A 60 -0.47 0.19 1.41
N PRO A 61 -0.59 -1.10 1.74
CA PRO A 61 0.31 -2.12 1.22
C PRO A 61 0.01 -2.49 -0.23
N VAL A 62 1.06 -2.67 -1.02
CA VAL A 62 1.06 -3.08 -2.42
C VAL A 62 1.95 -4.30 -2.58
N ILE A 63 1.43 -5.31 -3.28
CA ILE A 63 2.17 -6.53 -3.62
C ILE A 63 1.92 -6.79 -5.10
N SER A 64 2.98 -6.91 -5.88
CA SER A 64 2.89 -7.10 -7.32
C SER A 64 4.10 -7.85 -7.86
N ILE A 65 3.91 -8.50 -9.01
CA ILE A 65 4.98 -9.09 -9.79
C ILE A 65 4.87 -8.52 -11.20
N GLY A 66 5.83 -7.70 -11.61
CA GLY A 66 5.92 -7.17 -12.98
C GLY A 66 6.73 -8.11 -13.86
N SER A 67 6.44 -8.16 -15.16
CA SER A 67 7.18 -8.99 -16.12
C SER A 67 7.36 -8.26 -17.46
N THR A 68 8.61 -8.10 -17.87
CA THR A 68 8.96 -7.43 -19.13
C THR A 68 9.79 -8.32 -20.05
N ARG A 69 9.73 -8.07 -21.36
CA ARG A 69 10.49 -8.83 -22.36
C ARG A 69 11.94 -8.36 -22.37
N GLU A 70 12.88 -9.30 -22.44
CA GLU A 70 14.30 -8.99 -22.62
C GLU A 70 14.55 -8.39 -24.01
N THR A 71 14.65 -7.06 -24.06
CA THR A 71 14.88 -6.30 -25.29
C THR A 71 16.16 -5.49 -25.19
N ILE A 72 16.44 -4.90 -24.04
CA ILE A 72 17.57 -3.98 -23.83
C ILE A 72 18.86 -4.73 -23.51
N SER A 73 18.80 -5.85 -22.76
CA SER A 73 19.97 -6.67 -22.43
C SER A 73 20.73 -7.16 -23.67
N ARG A 74 20.06 -7.22 -24.83
CA ARG A 74 20.69 -7.55 -26.12
C ARG A 74 21.74 -6.52 -26.55
N GLY A 75 21.62 -5.28 -26.07
CA GLY A 75 22.60 -4.20 -26.24
C GLY A 75 23.71 -4.17 -25.19
N GLY A 76 23.81 -5.18 -24.31
CA GLY A 76 24.91 -5.35 -23.36
C GLY A 76 24.60 -4.97 -21.91
N SER A 77 23.44 -4.38 -21.61
CA SER A 77 23.08 -3.95 -20.26
C SER A 77 22.00 -4.82 -19.61
N LYS A 78 22.44 -5.80 -18.83
CA LYS A 78 21.55 -6.72 -18.08
C LYS A 78 20.72 -6.03 -17.00
N ILE A 79 21.09 -4.83 -16.58
CA ILE A 79 20.41 -4.11 -15.50
C ILE A 79 19.17 -3.35 -16.01
N LEU A 80 19.16 -2.90 -17.27
CA LEU A 80 18.09 -2.06 -17.79
C LEU A 80 16.76 -2.82 -17.89
N ASP A 81 16.77 -4.08 -18.37
CA ASP A 81 15.53 -4.88 -18.36
C ASP A 81 15.03 -5.18 -16.93
N ALA A 82 15.93 -5.24 -15.94
CA ALA A 82 15.53 -5.43 -14.55
C ALA A 82 14.90 -4.16 -13.94
N ILE A 83 15.35 -2.97 -14.36
CA ILE A 83 14.75 -1.68 -14.03
C ILE A 83 13.37 -1.57 -14.67
N VAL A 84 13.24 -1.91 -15.95
CA VAL A 84 11.93 -1.91 -16.63
C VAL A 84 10.96 -2.90 -15.96
N ALA A 85 11.42 -4.09 -15.56
CA ALA A 85 10.60 -5.04 -14.82
C ALA A 85 10.17 -4.50 -13.44
N TYR A 86 11.03 -3.74 -12.77
CA TYR A 86 10.71 -3.06 -11.52
C TYR A 86 9.62 -1.98 -11.74
N ASP A 87 9.78 -1.12 -12.74
CA ASP A 87 8.78 -0.11 -13.11
C ASP A 87 7.44 -0.74 -13.48
N ASP A 88 7.46 -1.87 -14.21
CA ASP A 88 6.25 -2.65 -14.50
C ASP A 88 5.60 -3.16 -13.22
N ALA A 89 6.38 -3.64 -12.23
CA ALA A 89 5.86 -4.09 -10.95
C ALA A 89 5.18 -2.95 -10.15
N GLU A 90 5.69 -1.72 -10.23
CA GLU A 90 5.07 -0.55 -9.57
C GLU A 90 3.68 -0.16 -10.14
N VAL A 91 3.29 -0.73 -11.29
CA VAL A 91 2.06 -0.35 -11.99
C VAL A 91 1.17 -1.52 -12.40
N GLU A 92 1.60 -2.77 -12.15
CA GLU A 92 0.92 -3.98 -12.64
C GLU A 92 -0.47 -4.17 -11.98
N ASP A 93 -0.54 -4.15 -10.65
CA ASP A 93 -1.81 -4.33 -9.90
C ASP A 93 -2.33 -3.00 -9.36
N THR A 94 -1.58 -2.40 -8.43
CA THR A 94 -1.87 -1.08 -7.85
C THR A 94 -0.88 -0.07 -8.39
N TYR A 95 -1.36 1.11 -8.79
CA TYR A 95 -0.50 2.15 -9.36
C TYR A 95 0.21 2.95 -8.27
N ILE A 96 1.51 2.69 -8.09
CA ILE A 96 2.41 3.50 -7.24
C ILE A 96 3.62 4.06 -8.00
N GLY A 97 3.73 3.80 -9.31
CA GLY A 97 4.88 4.21 -10.10
C GLY A 97 5.04 5.73 -10.26
N GLN A 98 6.20 6.11 -10.80
CA GLN A 98 6.64 7.51 -10.97
C GLN A 98 6.90 8.26 -9.67
N ILE A 99 7.24 7.56 -8.59
CA ILE A 99 7.65 8.18 -7.31
C ILE A 99 9.16 8.02 -7.08
N ASN A 100 9.72 8.86 -6.22
CA ASN A 100 11.03 8.62 -5.63
C ASN A 100 10.84 7.78 -4.36
N MET A 101 10.93 6.45 -4.50
CA MET A 101 10.78 5.52 -3.37
C MET A 101 11.98 5.61 -2.42
N ILE A 102 11.72 5.83 -1.13
CA ILE A 102 12.73 5.87 -0.06
C ILE A 102 12.49 4.68 0.88
N THR A 103 13.34 3.67 0.84
CA THR A 103 13.19 2.48 1.71
C THR A 103 13.38 2.84 3.19
N VAL A 104 12.42 2.47 4.03
CA VAL A 104 12.47 2.62 5.51
C VAL A 104 12.34 1.28 6.23
N SER A 105 12.55 1.27 7.55
CA SER A 105 12.65 0.07 8.40
C SER A 105 11.32 -0.64 8.73
N SER A 106 10.24 -0.36 7.99
CA SER A 106 8.99 -1.13 8.02
C SER A 106 8.15 -1.10 9.31
N PHE A 107 8.01 0.06 9.97
CA PHE A 107 7.13 0.25 11.13
C PHE A 107 6.05 1.32 10.91
N CYS A 108 4.82 1.04 11.37
CA CYS A 108 3.72 2.00 11.43
C CYS A 108 3.39 2.33 12.89
N GLY A 109 3.90 3.45 13.40
CA GLY A 109 3.75 3.86 14.79
C GLY A 109 2.35 4.37 15.15
N PRO A 110 2.16 4.87 16.39
CA PRO A 110 0.86 5.39 16.86
C PRO A 110 0.27 6.55 16.04
N GLN A 111 1.09 7.23 15.23
CA GLN A 111 0.69 8.31 14.32
C GLN A 111 0.30 7.80 12.92
N GLY A 112 0.30 6.48 12.70
CA GLY A 112 0.00 5.87 11.42
C GLY A 112 -1.32 5.09 11.42
N VAL A 113 -2.05 5.18 10.30
CA VAL A 113 -3.28 4.43 10.03
C VAL A 113 -3.14 3.60 8.77
N ILE A 114 -3.64 2.37 8.79
CA ILE A 114 -3.57 1.42 7.68
C ILE A 114 -4.84 1.51 6.84
N TRP A 115 -4.68 1.86 5.56
CA TRP A 115 -5.78 1.92 4.60
C TRP A 115 -6.39 0.54 4.37
N GLY A 116 -7.72 0.44 4.43
CA GLY A 116 -8.47 -0.82 4.32
C GLY A 116 -8.65 -1.57 5.65
N TYR A 117 -7.93 -1.17 6.70
CA TYR A 117 -8.04 -1.74 8.06
C TYR A 117 -8.57 -0.69 9.06
N ASP A 118 -7.81 0.41 9.25
CA ASP A 118 -8.17 1.51 10.16
C ASP A 118 -9.12 2.52 9.52
N LEU A 119 -8.94 2.73 8.22
CA LEU A 119 -9.69 3.68 7.41
C LEU A 119 -10.30 2.95 6.22
N ALA A 120 -11.51 3.34 5.81
CA ALA A 120 -12.19 2.74 4.66
C ALA A 120 -12.19 1.21 4.74
N TRP A 121 -12.65 0.67 5.87
CA TRP A 121 -12.51 -0.75 6.21
C TRP A 121 -13.06 -1.66 5.12
N ASN A 122 -12.25 -2.62 4.66
CA ASN A 122 -12.70 -3.59 3.67
C ASN A 122 -13.37 -4.79 4.34
N GLY A 123 -14.70 -4.73 4.43
CA GLY A 123 -15.52 -5.79 4.99
C GLY A 123 -15.83 -6.97 4.07
N ILE A 124 -15.23 -7.05 2.88
CA ILE A 124 -15.45 -8.20 1.99
C ILE A 124 -14.83 -9.44 2.64
N PRO A 125 -15.63 -10.50 2.91
CA PRO A 125 -15.11 -11.73 3.45
C PRO A 125 -14.05 -12.31 2.52
N SER A 126 -12.89 -12.63 3.07
CA SER A 126 -11.83 -13.36 2.37
C SER A 126 -11.76 -14.77 2.91
N PRO A 127 -11.44 -15.78 2.07
CA PRO A 127 -11.26 -17.14 2.56
C PRO A 127 -10.13 -17.17 3.60
N PRO A 128 -10.20 -18.06 4.62
CA PRO A 128 -9.13 -18.25 5.58
C PRO A 128 -7.80 -18.45 4.86
N LEU A 129 -6.76 -17.78 5.36
CA LEU A 129 -5.41 -17.88 4.80
C LEU A 129 -4.75 -19.24 5.12
N LEU A 130 -5.13 -19.82 6.26
CA LEU A 130 -4.64 -21.10 6.77
C LEU A 130 -5.83 -22.02 7.06
N SER A 131 -5.63 -23.32 6.92
CA SER A 131 -6.52 -24.35 7.45
C SER A 131 -6.49 -24.38 8.98
N GLU A 132 -7.50 -25.01 9.61
CA GLU A 132 -7.60 -25.09 11.08
C GLU A 132 -6.36 -25.72 11.73
N GLY A 133 -5.81 -26.78 11.14
CA GLY A 133 -4.62 -27.45 11.66
C GLY A 133 -3.35 -26.61 11.56
N GLU A 134 -3.26 -25.72 10.56
CA GLU A 134 -2.14 -24.79 10.41
C GLU A 134 -2.28 -23.59 11.37
N ALA A 135 -3.50 -23.09 11.53
CA ALA A 135 -3.79 -21.98 12.45
C ALA A 135 -3.57 -22.38 13.92
N ALA A 136 -3.64 -23.68 14.25
CA ALA A 136 -3.40 -24.18 15.60
C ALA A 136 -1.98 -23.86 16.13
N GLU A 137 -0.97 -23.73 15.26
CA GLU A 137 0.38 -23.27 15.65
C GLU A 137 0.36 -21.86 16.26
N PHE A 138 -0.61 -21.04 15.85
CA PHE A 138 -0.74 -19.64 16.22
C PHE A 138 -1.95 -19.43 17.15
N ALA A 139 -2.21 -20.37 18.05
CA ALA A 139 -3.32 -20.30 19.00
C ALA A 139 -3.31 -18.96 19.75
N GLY A 140 -4.47 -18.27 19.76
CA GLY A 140 -4.63 -16.93 20.35
C GLY A 140 -4.34 -15.77 19.39
N LEU A 141 -3.74 -16.01 18.22
CA LEU A 141 -3.50 -14.99 17.21
C LEU A 141 -4.66 -14.91 16.21
N ARG A 142 -5.18 -13.69 15.98
CA ARG A 142 -6.10 -13.47 14.87
C ARG A 142 -5.34 -13.36 13.55
N ILE A 143 -5.55 -14.29 12.63
CA ILE A 143 -4.94 -14.27 11.30
C ILE A 143 -5.96 -13.78 10.26
N ILE A 144 -5.58 -12.78 9.47
CA ILE A 144 -6.41 -12.18 8.43
C ILE A 144 -5.74 -12.36 7.08
N ASN A 145 -6.53 -12.75 6.07
CA ASN A 145 -6.08 -12.78 4.69
C ASN A 145 -5.95 -11.35 4.14
N GLY A 146 -4.72 -10.96 3.81
CA GLY A 146 -4.33 -9.62 3.36
C GLY A 146 -4.72 -9.30 1.92
N ALA A 147 -5.29 -10.23 1.15
CA ALA A 147 -5.83 -9.95 -0.18
C ALA A 147 -6.85 -8.80 -0.17
N SER A 148 -7.63 -8.69 0.91
CA SER A 148 -8.56 -7.58 1.17
C SER A 148 -7.86 -6.22 1.29
N LEU A 149 -6.68 -6.16 1.91
CA LEU A 149 -5.87 -4.94 1.99
C LEU A 149 -5.28 -4.56 0.65
N ARG A 150 -4.76 -5.53 -0.11
CA ARG A 150 -4.25 -5.29 -1.47
C ARG A 150 -5.35 -4.73 -2.39
N GLN A 151 -6.56 -5.28 -2.31
CA GLN A 151 -7.72 -4.72 -2.99
C GLN A 151 -8.02 -3.27 -2.55
N SER A 152 -7.87 -2.97 -1.25
CA SER A 152 -8.11 -1.64 -0.70
C SER A 152 -7.12 -0.61 -1.25
N SER A 153 -5.84 -0.97 -1.34
CA SER A 153 -4.80 -0.13 -1.94
C SER A 153 -5.07 0.13 -3.42
N ARG A 154 -5.46 -0.90 -4.18
CA ARG A 154 -5.90 -0.76 -5.58
C ARG A 154 -7.12 0.15 -5.71
N MET A 155 -8.05 0.11 -4.77
CA MET A 155 -9.22 1.00 -4.76
C MET A 155 -8.87 2.45 -4.36
N LEU A 156 -7.80 2.66 -3.59
CA LEU A 156 -7.30 4.00 -3.24
C LEU A 156 -6.53 4.66 -4.39
N PHE A 157 -5.47 4.00 -4.85
CA PHE A 157 -4.56 4.58 -5.83
C PHE A 157 -5.06 4.38 -7.27
N GLY A 158 -5.81 3.31 -7.50
CA GLY A 158 -6.22 2.88 -8.83
C GLY A 158 -5.17 1.97 -9.48
N THR A 159 -5.32 1.81 -10.79
CA THR A 159 -4.45 1.02 -11.66
C THR A 159 -3.80 1.90 -12.71
N ARG A 160 -2.85 1.37 -13.47
CA ARG A 160 -2.21 2.06 -14.61
C ARG A 160 -3.22 2.74 -15.55
N ARG A 161 -4.36 2.09 -15.81
CA ARG A 161 -5.38 2.56 -16.76
C ARG A 161 -6.47 3.41 -16.11
N LYS A 162 -6.73 3.21 -14.83
CA LYS A 162 -7.79 3.90 -14.10
C LYS A 162 -7.24 4.34 -12.75
N ARG A 163 -6.70 5.56 -12.70
CA ARG A 163 -6.16 6.14 -11.48
C ARG A 163 -7.32 6.66 -10.64
N HIS A 164 -7.14 6.66 -9.32
CA HIS A 164 -8.12 7.21 -8.39
C HIS A 164 -7.48 8.38 -7.66
N PHE A 165 -6.79 8.14 -6.54
CA PHE A 165 -5.97 9.12 -5.83
C PHE A 165 -4.51 8.66 -5.75
N PRO A 166 -3.79 8.58 -6.88
CA PRO A 166 -2.43 8.05 -6.93
C PRO A 166 -1.46 8.93 -6.13
N LEU A 167 -0.26 8.40 -5.87
CA LEU A 167 0.84 9.22 -5.37
C LEU A 167 1.25 10.28 -6.41
N GLN A 168 1.64 11.46 -5.94
CA GLN A 168 2.07 12.57 -6.79
C GLN A 168 3.32 12.16 -7.60
N PRO A 169 3.31 12.27 -8.94
CA PRO A 169 4.49 11.99 -9.76
C PRO A 169 5.69 12.85 -9.33
N GLY A 170 6.86 12.22 -9.17
CA GLY A 170 8.11 12.84 -8.72
C GLY A 170 8.19 13.10 -7.22
N SER A 171 7.14 12.79 -6.44
CA SER A 171 7.19 12.97 -4.98
C SER A 171 8.13 11.99 -4.31
N HIS A 172 8.72 12.41 -3.19
CA HIS A 172 9.57 11.56 -2.35
C HIS A 172 8.70 10.84 -1.35
N VAL A 173 8.66 9.51 -1.42
CA VAL A 173 7.72 8.69 -0.66
C VAL A 173 8.49 7.66 0.15
N PRO A 174 8.51 7.78 1.49
CA PRO A 174 8.99 6.72 2.35
C PRO A 174 8.14 5.47 2.14
N CYS A 175 8.79 4.31 1.97
CA CYS A 175 8.14 3.03 1.75
C CYS A 175 8.82 1.94 2.57
N ALA A 176 8.02 1.14 3.26
CA ALA A 176 8.44 -0.18 3.73
C ALA A 176 8.45 -1.07 2.48
N ALA A 177 9.63 -1.45 1.98
CA ALA A 177 9.73 -2.00 0.64
C ALA A 177 10.81 -3.08 0.50
N LYS A 178 10.48 -4.08 -0.30
CA LYS A 178 11.40 -5.12 -0.76
C LYS A 178 11.09 -5.48 -2.19
N TYR A 179 12.11 -5.59 -3.01
CA TYR A 179 11.97 -6.07 -4.38
C TYR A 179 13.20 -6.84 -4.85
N ARG A 180 12.98 -7.77 -5.77
CA ARG A 180 14.04 -8.50 -6.46
C ARG A 180 13.61 -8.90 -7.87
N SER A 181 14.55 -8.77 -8.80
CA SER A 181 14.34 -9.15 -10.20
C SER A 181 15.09 -10.43 -10.56
N TYR A 182 14.46 -11.27 -11.37
CA TYR A 182 15.02 -12.53 -11.86
C TYR A 182 14.67 -12.75 -13.33
N ARG A 183 15.54 -13.45 -14.05
CA ARG A 183 15.29 -13.87 -15.43
C ARG A 183 14.52 -15.18 -15.43
N GLY A 184 13.54 -15.28 -16.32
CA GLY A 184 12.83 -16.52 -16.58
C GLY A 184 13.69 -17.52 -17.37
N PRO A 185 13.29 -18.81 -17.41
CA PRO A 185 12.10 -19.35 -16.76
C PRO A 185 12.27 -19.50 -15.23
N CYS A 186 11.32 -18.98 -14.45
CA CYS A 186 11.23 -19.17 -12.99
C CYS A 186 9.84 -18.82 -12.44
N VAL A 187 9.57 -19.14 -11.17
CA VAL A 187 8.37 -18.70 -10.45
C VAL A 187 8.81 -17.77 -9.32
N LEU A 188 8.23 -16.57 -9.27
CA LEU A 188 8.50 -15.56 -8.27
C LEU A 188 7.41 -15.52 -7.21
N TYR A 189 7.79 -15.09 -6.01
CA TYR A 189 6.83 -14.74 -4.97
C TYR A 189 7.11 -13.36 -4.41
N ALA A 190 6.04 -12.70 -3.97
CA ALA A 190 6.05 -11.50 -3.17
C ALA A 190 5.09 -11.70 -1.99
N ALA A 191 5.55 -11.47 -0.78
CA ALA A 191 4.83 -11.80 0.44
C ALA A 191 4.94 -10.69 1.47
N MET A 192 3.85 -10.47 2.20
CA MET A 192 3.79 -9.49 3.26
C MET A 192 3.09 -10.07 4.48
N ALA A 193 3.55 -9.69 5.68
CA ALA A 193 2.78 -9.78 6.90
C ALA A 193 2.77 -8.45 7.64
N ILE A 194 1.67 -8.14 8.34
CA ILE A 194 1.53 -6.97 9.20
C ILE A 194 1.14 -7.44 10.59
N GLY A 195 2.00 -7.18 11.58
CA GLY A 195 1.71 -7.39 12.99
C GLY A 195 1.01 -6.18 13.58
N ILE A 196 -0.20 -6.37 14.12
CA ILE A 196 -0.97 -5.34 14.80
C ILE A 196 -0.89 -5.59 16.32
N PRO A 197 -0.26 -4.69 17.09
CA PRO A 197 -0.11 -4.89 18.53
C PRO A 197 -1.44 -4.67 19.23
N GLU A 198 -1.63 -5.29 20.38
CA GLU A 198 -2.83 -5.07 21.19
C GLU A 198 -2.90 -3.62 21.70
N GLU A 199 -1.73 -3.05 22.03
CA GLU A 199 -1.59 -1.68 22.54
C GLU A 199 -1.01 -0.73 21.47
N ARG A 200 -1.78 -0.43 20.42
CA ARG A 200 -1.34 0.48 19.34
C ARG A 200 -1.06 1.92 19.77
N GLY A 201 -1.49 2.32 20.97
CA GLY A 201 -1.19 3.65 21.51
C GLY A 201 0.29 3.82 21.89
N SER A 202 0.96 2.72 22.23
CA SER A 202 2.35 2.68 22.71
C SER A 202 3.28 1.92 21.76
N HIS A 203 2.75 0.94 21.00
CA HIS A 203 3.53 0.08 20.13
C HIS A 203 3.23 0.30 18.65
N ALA A 204 4.26 0.16 17.82
CA ALA A 204 4.13 0.23 16.37
C ALA A 204 3.63 -1.09 15.77
N CYS A 205 2.79 -1.00 14.74
CA CYS A 205 2.58 -2.11 13.83
C CYS A 205 3.87 -2.40 13.06
N LEU A 206 4.13 -3.68 12.80
CA LEU A 206 5.31 -4.15 12.07
C LEU A 206 4.89 -4.61 10.68
N PHE A 207 5.54 -4.09 9.64
CA PHE A 207 5.43 -4.58 8.28
C PHE A 207 6.61 -5.50 8.01
N MET A 208 6.33 -6.65 7.41
CA MET A 208 7.33 -7.64 7.06
C MET A 208 7.17 -7.99 5.59
N GLU A 209 8.22 -7.79 4.82
CA GLU A 209 8.25 -8.03 3.38
C GLU A 209 9.24 -9.15 3.04
N ASP A 210 8.81 -10.09 2.21
CA ASP A 210 9.69 -11.11 1.63
C ASP A 210 9.42 -11.27 0.14
N VAL A 211 10.48 -11.43 -0.65
CA VAL A 211 10.42 -11.60 -2.10
C VAL A 211 11.50 -12.58 -2.54
N GLY A 212 11.19 -13.41 -3.53
CA GLY A 212 12.16 -14.39 -4.01
C GLY A 212 11.65 -15.27 -5.12
N LYS A 213 12.36 -16.38 -5.32
CA LYS A 213 11.97 -17.46 -6.23
C LYS A 213 11.42 -18.64 -5.44
N CYS A 214 10.37 -19.26 -5.94
CA CYS A 214 9.93 -20.56 -5.45
C CYS A 214 11.00 -21.61 -5.77
N THR A 215 11.19 -22.59 -4.88
CA THR A 215 12.25 -23.61 -5.03
C THR A 215 11.89 -24.73 -6.00
N ALA A 216 10.60 -24.93 -6.28
CA ALA A 216 10.11 -25.87 -7.28
C ALA A 216 9.62 -25.10 -8.52
N TYR A 217 9.93 -25.61 -9.71
CA TYR A 217 9.11 -25.31 -10.88
C TYR A 217 7.71 -25.78 -10.52
N ALA A 218 6.79 -24.84 -10.33
CA ALA A 218 5.45 -25.15 -9.87
C ALA A 218 4.71 -26.00 -10.93
N ALA A 219 4.88 -27.31 -10.87
CA ALA A 219 3.76 -28.20 -11.13
C ALA A 219 2.65 -27.76 -10.16
N GLU A 220 1.40 -27.71 -10.61
CA GLU A 220 0.28 -27.12 -9.85
C GLU A 220 0.18 -27.63 -8.39
N SER A 221 0.65 -28.85 -8.10
CA SER A 221 0.68 -29.46 -6.77
C SER A 221 1.78 -28.95 -5.81
N ASP A 222 2.83 -28.30 -6.31
CA ASP A 222 3.93 -27.75 -5.49
C ASP A 222 3.79 -26.24 -5.25
N GLY A 223 3.03 -25.53 -6.08
CA GLY A 223 2.77 -24.09 -5.93
C GLY A 223 2.04 -23.74 -4.62
N GLU A 224 1.04 -24.54 -4.23
CA GLU A 224 0.28 -24.32 -2.99
C GLU A 224 1.13 -24.62 -1.74
N LYS A 225 1.99 -25.64 -1.81
CA LYS A 225 2.93 -25.94 -0.72
C LYS A 225 3.92 -24.80 -0.51
N GLU A 226 4.44 -24.23 -1.59
CA GLU A 226 5.35 -23.08 -1.52
C GLU A 226 4.65 -21.85 -0.99
N ARG A 227 3.44 -21.54 -1.48
CA ARG A 227 2.60 -20.45 -0.94
C ARG A 227 2.40 -20.60 0.57
N LYS A 228 2.00 -21.79 1.02
CA LYS A 228 1.84 -22.11 2.43
C LYS A 228 3.15 -21.90 3.22
N ARG A 229 4.27 -22.44 2.73
CA ARG A 229 5.58 -22.29 3.39
C ARG A 229 5.95 -20.81 3.57
N ILE A 230 5.77 -20.01 2.53
CA ILE A 230 6.04 -18.57 2.54
C ILE A 230 5.13 -17.86 3.54
N THR A 231 3.82 -18.14 3.49
CA THR A 231 2.83 -17.58 4.43
C THR A 231 3.20 -17.85 5.88
N LEU A 232 3.50 -19.10 6.24
CA LEU A 232 3.88 -19.46 7.61
C LEU A 232 5.16 -18.75 8.05
N ASN A 233 6.14 -18.61 7.17
CA ASN A 233 7.40 -17.95 7.48
C ASN A 233 7.23 -16.45 7.75
N VAL A 234 6.42 -15.74 6.96
CA VAL A 234 6.17 -14.31 7.19
C VAL A 234 5.34 -14.06 8.46
N ILE A 235 4.46 -14.98 8.85
CA ILE A 235 3.75 -14.88 10.14
C ILE A 235 4.71 -15.13 11.31
N ARG A 236 5.53 -16.18 11.24
CA ARG A 236 6.52 -16.51 12.28
C ARG A 236 7.54 -15.39 12.49
N SER A 237 7.95 -14.70 11.43
CA SER A 237 8.90 -13.59 11.57
C SER A 237 8.30 -12.39 12.31
N ILE A 238 7.00 -12.10 12.16
CA ILE A 238 6.31 -11.10 13.00
C ILE A 238 6.40 -11.48 14.48
N LEU A 239 6.07 -12.73 14.82
CA LEU A 239 6.10 -13.21 16.19
C LEU A 239 7.52 -13.14 16.77
N ARG A 240 8.52 -13.57 15.99
CA ARG A 240 9.92 -13.53 16.41
C ARG A 240 10.43 -12.11 16.65
N ILE A 241 10.02 -11.15 15.85
CA ILE A 241 10.38 -9.74 16.05
C ILE A 241 9.62 -9.18 17.26
N GLY A 242 8.36 -9.55 17.45
CA GLY A 242 7.59 -9.24 18.65
C GLY A 242 8.32 -9.68 19.91
N GLU A 243 8.77 -10.94 19.97
CA GLU A 243 9.60 -11.47 21.07
C GLU A 243 10.86 -10.63 21.31
N ASN A 244 11.59 -10.29 20.24
CA ASN A 244 12.83 -9.52 20.34
C ASN A 244 12.61 -8.11 20.92
N HIS A 245 11.44 -7.50 20.67
CA HIS A 245 11.10 -6.17 21.16
C HIS A 245 10.20 -6.17 22.40
N GLY A 246 9.81 -7.33 22.91
CA GLY A 246 8.85 -7.45 24.01
C GLY A 246 7.44 -6.95 23.65
N ILE A 247 7.03 -7.05 22.39
CA ILE A 247 5.73 -6.60 21.88
C ILE A 247 4.86 -7.81 21.55
N HIS A 248 3.64 -7.82 22.06
CA HIS A 248 2.63 -8.81 21.70
C HIS A 248 1.76 -8.31 20.53
N TYR A 249 1.77 -9.07 19.43
CA TYR A 249 0.92 -8.84 18.28
C TYR A 249 -0.32 -9.73 18.36
N GLY A 250 -1.49 -9.15 18.64
CA GLY A 250 -2.75 -9.91 18.75
C GLY A 250 -3.43 -10.19 17.40
N THR A 251 -3.02 -9.51 16.33
CA THR A 251 -3.51 -9.77 14.96
C THR A 251 -2.36 -9.74 13.96
N VAL A 252 -2.36 -10.69 13.03
CA VAL A 252 -1.46 -10.70 11.86
C VAL A 252 -2.29 -10.72 10.58
N ILE A 253 -1.98 -9.81 9.67
CA ILE A 253 -2.56 -9.75 8.32
C ILE A 253 -1.48 -10.20 7.34
N ALA A 254 -1.71 -11.25 6.55
CA ALA A 254 -0.69 -11.76 5.63
C ALA A 254 -1.25 -12.04 4.23
N ASP A 255 -0.44 -11.79 3.20
CA ASP A 255 -0.77 -12.06 1.80
C ASP A 255 0.49 -12.54 1.05
N VAL A 256 0.28 -13.38 0.04
CA VAL A 256 1.33 -13.92 -0.82
C VAL A 256 0.82 -13.87 -2.26
N VAL A 257 1.61 -13.30 -3.16
CA VAL A 257 1.40 -13.34 -4.61
C VAL A 257 2.51 -14.18 -5.22
N VAL A 258 2.15 -15.01 -6.20
CA VAL A 258 3.08 -15.94 -6.87
C VAL A 258 2.80 -15.87 -8.37
N GLU A 259 3.85 -15.74 -9.19
CA GLU A 259 3.70 -15.60 -10.63
C GLU A 259 4.86 -16.22 -11.41
N GLY A 260 4.54 -16.83 -12.55
CA GLY A 260 5.50 -17.46 -13.44
C GLY A 260 6.11 -16.45 -14.43
N ILE A 261 7.44 -16.42 -14.50
CA ILE A 261 8.19 -15.62 -15.48
C ILE A 261 8.67 -16.56 -16.57
N ARG A 262 8.18 -16.32 -17.78
CA ARG A 262 8.50 -17.12 -18.96
C ARG A 262 9.94 -16.88 -19.46
N GLU A 263 10.43 -17.78 -20.31
CA GLU A 263 11.73 -17.62 -20.97
C GLU A 263 11.81 -16.31 -21.77
N GLY A 264 13.01 -15.69 -21.79
CA GLY A 264 13.26 -14.41 -22.45
C GLY A 264 12.56 -13.21 -21.81
N HIS A 265 12.12 -13.34 -20.54
CA HIS A 265 11.53 -12.26 -19.74
C HIS A 265 12.31 -12.04 -18.45
N VAL A 266 12.24 -10.81 -17.95
CA VAL A 266 12.68 -10.45 -16.61
C VAL A 266 11.45 -10.13 -15.80
N GLY A 267 11.31 -10.80 -14.65
CA GLY A 267 10.28 -10.50 -13.68
C GLY A 267 10.85 -9.75 -12.48
N CYS A 268 10.05 -8.90 -11.85
CA CYS A 268 10.36 -8.24 -10.59
C CYS A 268 9.24 -8.50 -9.59
N ALA A 269 9.55 -9.15 -8.47
CA ALA A 269 8.66 -9.25 -7.34
C ALA A 269 8.82 -8.02 -6.43
N LEU A 270 7.73 -7.37 -6.09
CA LEU A 270 7.68 -6.13 -5.31
C LEU A 270 6.66 -6.26 -4.17
N VAL A 271 7.10 -5.86 -2.98
CA VAL A 271 6.24 -5.49 -1.86
C VAL A 271 6.61 -4.06 -1.48
N ALA A 272 5.63 -3.18 -1.40
CA ALA A 272 5.82 -1.79 -0.99
C ALA A 272 4.62 -1.30 -0.19
N ALA A 273 4.86 -0.64 0.94
CA ALA A 273 3.83 0.05 1.71
C ALA A 273 4.22 1.54 1.81
N PRO A 274 3.78 2.39 0.87
CA PRO A 274 4.01 3.83 0.92
C PRO A 274 3.41 4.47 2.17
N TYR A 275 4.15 5.42 2.74
CA TYR A 275 3.74 6.29 3.83
C TYR A 275 3.37 7.63 3.22
N PHE A 276 2.13 8.06 3.39
CA PHE A 276 1.62 9.22 2.67
C PHE A 276 0.60 10.02 3.46
N HIS A 277 0.45 11.29 3.08
CA HIS A 277 -0.73 12.08 3.34
C HIS A 277 -1.76 11.87 2.24
N LEU A 278 -3.00 11.64 2.67
CA LEU A 278 -4.15 11.38 1.82
C LEU A 278 -4.50 12.63 1.00
N ALA A 279 -4.87 12.44 -0.27
CA ALA A 279 -5.38 13.51 -1.11
C ALA A 279 -6.61 14.19 -0.47
N ALA A 280 -6.73 15.52 -0.56
CA ALA A 280 -7.80 16.26 0.11
C ALA A 280 -9.20 15.82 -0.37
N ASP A 281 -9.38 15.54 -1.66
CA ASP A 281 -10.68 15.08 -2.18
C ASP A 281 -10.98 13.62 -1.78
N ALA A 282 -9.98 12.84 -1.33
CA ALA A 282 -10.18 11.48 -0.83
C ALA A 282 -10.64 11.44 0.64
N TYR A 283 -10.48 12.53 1.40
CA TYR A 283 -10.86 12.61 2.81
C TYR A 283 -12.38 12.61 3.02
N GLU A 284 -12.84 11.91 4.07
CA GLU A 284 -14.17 12.08 4.64
C GLU A 284 -14.07 12.18 6.16
N HIS A 285 -14.93 12.98 6.78
CA HIS A 285 -14.92 13.19 8.23
C HIS A 285 -15.03 11.87 9.02
N ASP A 286 -15.88 10.96 8.56
CA ASP A 286 -16.13 9.67 9.20
C ASP A 286 -15.44 8.50 8.50
N LEU A 287 -14.35 8.73 7.77
CA LEU A 287 -13.64 7.70 7.00
C LEU A 287 -13.20 6.47 7.82
N HIS A 288 -12.92 6.67 9.11
CA HIS A 288 -12.61 5.61 10.09
C HIS A 288 -13.80 4.68 10.40
N ARG A 289 -15.02 5.03 9.99
CA ARG A 289 -16.26 4.25 10.16
C ARG A 289 -16.84 3.78 8.82
N LEU A 290 -16.41 4.36 7.71
CA LEU A 290 -16.89 3.99 6.39
C LEU A 290 -16.29 2.65 5.97
N SER A 291 -17.12 1.83 5.31
CA SER A 291 -16.59 0.71 4.54
C SER A 291 -15.90 1.23 3.28
N LEU A 292 -15.01 0.40 2.72
CA LEU A 292 -14.33 0.68 1.46
C LEU A 292 -15.33 0.98 0.32
N GLN A 293 -16.45 0.25 0.26
CA GLN A 293 -17.47 0.45 -0.78
C GLN A 293 -18.21 1.78 -0.61
N GLN A 294 -18.53 2.16 0.63
CA GLN A 294 -19.18 3.44 0.91
C GLN A 294 -18.28 4.60 0.51
N TRP A 295 -17.02 4.57 0.97
CA TRP A 295 -16.03 5.57 0.58
C TRP A 295 -15.87 5.65 -0.94
N TYR A 296 -15.70 4.52 -1.61
CA TYR A 296 -15.55 4.47 -3.06
C TYR A 296 -16.77 5.05 -3.79
N GLY A 297 -17.98 4.73 -3.33
CA GLY A 297 -19.23 5.27 -3.87
C GLY A 297 -19.32 6.79 -3.78
N ILE A 298 -18.88 7.37 -2.65
CA ILE A 298 -18.85 8.82 -2.42
C ILE A 298 -17.77 9.49 -3.27
N LYS A 299 -16.58 8.86 -3.34
CA LYS A 299 -15.37 9.50 -3.91
C LYS A 299 -15.12 9.28 -5.37
N ARG A 300 -15.77 8.32 -6.03
CA ARG A 300 -15.53 8.00 -7.44
C ARG A 300 -15.64 9.18 -8.41
N ARG A 301 -16.39 10.23 -8.05
CA ARG A 301 -16.54 11.45 -8.86
C ARG A 301 -15.28 12.33 -8.90
N TYR A 302 -14.32 12.10 -7.99
CA TYR A 302 -13.07 12.86 -7.88
C TYR A 302 -11.86 12.10 -8.44
N PHE A 303 -12.05 10.86 -8.88
CA PHE A 303 -10.97 10.02 -9.38
C PHE A 303 -10.30 10.64 -10.60
N VAL A 304 -8.96 10.54 -10.65
CA VAL A 304 -8.16 10.99 -11.77
C VAL A 304 -8.37 10.05 -12.96
N ASP A 305 -9.11 10.47 -13.97
CA ASP A 305 -9.15 9.75 -15.24
C ASP A 305 -7.98 10.22 -16.12
N PRO A 306 -6.95 9.38 -16.39
CA PRO A 306 -5.82 9.77 -17.22
C PRO A 306 -6.21 10.02 -18.70
N TYR A 307 -7.43 9.68 -19.12
CA TYR A 307 -7.92 9.85 -20.49
C TYR A 307 -9.04 10.88 -20.65
N CYS A 308 -9.62 11.37 -19.55
CA CYS A 308 -10.42 12.58 -19.60
C CYS A 308 -9.47 13.78 -19.50
N GLY A 309 -8.90 14.16 -20.65
CA GLY A 309 -8.42 15.52 -20.83
C GLY A 309 -9.56 16.49 -20.61
N ARG A 310 -9.78 16.92 -19.36
CA ARG A 310 -10.34 18.24 -19.12
C ARG A 310 -9.22 19.21 -19.43
N VAL A 311 -9.14 19.53 -20.72
CA VAL A 311 -8.70 20.86 -21.16
C VAL A 311 -9.62 21.83 -20.43
N ALA A 312 -9.08 22.53 -19.44
CA ALA A 312 -9.62 23.82 -19.05
C ALA A 312 -9.29 24.81 -20.18
#